data_AF-A0A7L3IZS5-F1
#
_entry.id   AF-A0A7L3IZS5-F1
#
_cell.length_a   1.000
_cell.length_b   1.000
_cell.length_c   1.000
_cell.angle_alpha   90.00
_cell.angle_beta   90.00
_cell.angle_gamma   90.00
#
_symmetry.space_group_name_H-M   'P 1'
#
loop_
_entity.id
_entity.type
_entity.pdbx_description
1 polymer ?
#
loop_
_entity_poly.entity_id
_entity_poly.type
_entity_poly.pdbx_seq_one_letter_code
_entity_poly.pdbx_strand_id
1 'polypeptide(L)'
;GGYEGAEPDVSLTAFVLVALEEAKDICKDHIDSLEGSIEKAAGFLARRYETLARPYTVALASYALALAGKLKSEKHLMKFSK
;
A
#
# COMPACT_ATOMS: atom_id res chain seq x y z
N GLY A 1 15.54 11.60 7.64
CA GLY A 1 15.13 11.97 9.01
C GLY A 1 13.71 12.50 8.96
N GLY A 2 12.86 12.11 9.93
CA GLY A 2 11.41 12.38 9.94
C GLY A 2 10.54 11.16 10.32
N TYR A 3 11.15 10.06 10.77
CA TYR A 3 10.53 8.74 10.96
C TYR A 3 9.77 8.57 12.29
N GLU A 4 9.91 9.48 13.26
CA GLU A 4 9.18 9.36 14.53
C GLU A 4 7.69 9.70 14.32
N GLY A 5 6.86 8.67 14.38
CA GLY A 5 5.40 8.78 14.32
C GLY A 5 4.78 8.73 12.91
N ALA A 6 5.57 8.58 11.85
CA ALA A 6 5.13 8.69 10.45
C ALA A 6 4.38 7.48 9.86
N GLU A 7 3.97 6.51 10.70
CA GLU A 7 3.50 5.18 10.24
C GLU A 7 4.49 4.55 9.22
N PRO A 8 5.81 4.55 9.52
CA PRO A 8 6.86 4.33 8.53
C PRO A 8 6.78 2.95 7.87
N ASP A 9 6.38 1.93 8.62
CA ASP A 9 6.17 0.58 8.11
C ASP A 9 5.06 0.54 7.05
N VAL A 10 4.02 1.36 7.22
CA VAL A 10 2.89 1.43 6.28
C VAL A 10 3.32 2.20 5.04
N SER A 11 3.94 3.38 5.19
CA SER A 11 4.38 4.18 4.05
C SER A 11 5.42 3.44 3.20
N LEU A 12 6.39 2.77 3.85
CA LEU A 12 7.40 1.97 3.14
C LEU A 12 6.76 0.77 2.46
N THR A 13 5.87 0.05 3.14
CA THR A 13 5.18 -1.11 2.53
C THR A 13 4.31 -0.68 1.35
N ALA A 14 3.61 0.45 1.44
CA ALA A 14 2.82 0.99 0.34
C ALA A 14 3.69 1.38 -0.85
N PHE A 15 4.81 2.05 -0.61
CA PHE A 15 5.78 2.37 -1.66
C PHE A 15 6.34 1.12 -2.35
N VAL A 16 6.73 0.10 -1.56
CA VAL A 16 7.24 -1.16 -2.10
C VAL A 16 6.15 -1.91 -2.88
N LEU A 17 4.91 -1.95 -2.39
CA LEU A 17 3.80 -2.58 -3.11
C LEU A 17 3.57 -1.94 -4.48
N VAL A 18 3.62 -0.61 -4.56
CA VAL A 18 3.55 0.10 -5.85
C VAL A 18 4.67 -0.37 -6.76
N ALA A 19 5.93 -0.39 -6.29
CA ALA A 19 7.05 -0.85 -7.10
C ALA A 19 6.91 -2.31 -7.56
N LEU A 20 6.36 -3.19 -6.72
CA LEU A 20 6.11 -4.60 -7.08
C LEU A 20 5.02 -4.75 -8.15
N GLU A 21 3.93 -3.98 -8.07
CA GLU A 21 2.88 -3.97 -9.09
C GLU A 21 3.40 -3.41 -10.42
N GLU A 22 4.17 -2.32 -10.40
CA GLU A 22 4.77 -1.73 -11.62
C GLU A 22 5.79 -2.67 -12.29
N ALA A 23 6.54 -3.45 -11.50
CA ALA A 23 7.50 -4.43 -12.02
C ALA A 23 6.86 -5.78 -12.37
N LYS A 24 5.58 -5.99 -12.05
CA LYS A 24 4.91 -7.29 -12.10
C LYS A 24 4.98 -7.94 -13.48
N ASP A 25 4.73 -7.16 -14.53
CA ASP A 25 4.70 -7.69 -15.89
C ASP A 25 6.05 -8.23 -16.37
N ILE A 26 7.16 -7.68 -15.85
CA ILE A 26 8.51 -8.11 -16.17
C ILE A 26 8.93 -9.31 -15.30
N CYS A 27 8.56 -9.26 -14.01
CA CYS A 27 9.09 -10.19 -13.02
C CYS A 27 8.21 -11.43 -12.79
N LYS A 28 6.93 -11.44 -13.19
CA LYS A 28 6.00 -12.53 -12.88
C LYS A 28 6.47 -13.91 -13.37
N ASP A 29 7.12 -13.97 -14.53
CA ASP A 29 7.58 -15.23 -15.13
C ASP A 29 8.97 -15.65 -14.63
N HIS A 30 9.64 -14.78 -13.85
CA HIS A 30 11.00 -14.97 -13.35
C HIS A 30 11.04 -15.17 -11.82
N ILE A 31 10.00 -14.76 -11.10
CA ILE A 31 9.96 -14.75 -9.64
C ILE A 31 8.63 -15.36 -9.17
N ASP A 32 8.65 -16.65 -8.86
CA ASP A 32 7.49 -17.41 -8.39
C ASP A 32 6.83 -16.81 -7.13
N SER A 33 7.63 -16.16 -6.27
CA SER A 33 7.14 -15.57 -5.02
C SER A 33 6.55 -14.17 -5.18
N LEU A 34 6.55 -13.58 -6.37
CA LEU A 34 6.16 -12.18 -6.58
C LEU A 34 4.68 -11.94 -6.25
N GLU A 35 3.79 -12.77 -6.80
CA GLU A 35 2.36 -12.67 -6.56
C GLU A 35 2.02 -12.84 -5.07
N GLY A 36 2.64 -13.82 -4.40
CA GLY A 36 2.49 -14.01 -2.96
C GLY A 36 3.01 -12.82 -2.13
N SER A 37 4.07 -12.16 -2.59
CA SER A 37 4.63 -10.97 -1.93
C SER A 37 3.71 -9.76 -2.08
N ILE A 38 3.15 -9.56 -3.27
CA ILE A 38 2.13 -8.54 -3.55
C ILE A 38 0.91 -8.77 -2.65
N GLU A 39 0.38 -9.99 -2.61
CA GLU A 39 -0.81 -10.30 -1.81
C GLU A 39 -0.55 -10.11 -0.31
N LYS A 40 0.63 -10.49 0.17
CA LYS A 40 1.03 -10.29 1.57
C LYS A 40 1.15 -8.81 1.92
N ALA A 41 1.77 -8.00 1.07
CA ALA A 41 1.93 -6.57 1.28
C ALA A 41 0.56 -5.85 1.23
N ALA A 42 -0.27 -6.15 0.24
CA ALA A 42 -1.62 -5.60 0.13
C ALA A 42 -2.50 -6.01 1.32
N GLY A 43 -2.40 -7.27 1.77
CA GLY A 43 -3.10 -7.76 2.96
C GLY A 43 -2.63 -7.13 4.27
N PHE A 44 -1.36 -6.73 4.37
CA PHE A 44 -0.85 -5.94 5.50
C PHE A 44 -1.44 -4.52 5.50
N LEU A 45 -1.39 -3.83 4.36
CA LEU A 45 -1.93 -2.48 4.22
C LEU A 45 -3.44 -2.43 4.47
N ALA A 46 -4.20 -3.37 3.90
CA ALA A 46 -5.65 -3.43 4.07
C ALA A 46 -6.07 -3.56 5.55
N ARG A 47 -5.31 -4.31 6.35
CA ARG A 47 -5.56 -4.47 7.79
C ARG A 47 -5.25 -3.21 8.60
N ARG A 48 -4.32 -2.37 8.13
CA ARG A 48 -3.92 -1.12 8.81
C ARG A 48 -4.69 0.10 8.30
N TYR A 49 -5.24 0.03 7.09
CA TYR A 49 -5.78 1.17 6.36
C TYR A 49 -6.77 2.02 7.18
N GLU A 50 -7.74 1.40 7.85
CA GLU A 50 -8.76 2.11 8.64
C GLU A 50 -8.20 2.77 9.91
N THR A 51 -7.04 2.34 10.39
CA THR A 51 -6.38 2.90 11.58
C THR A 51 -5.40 4.03 11.25
N LEU A 52 -5.14 4.28 9.96
CA LEU A 52 -4.21 5.31 9.53
C LEU A 52 -4.77 6.71 9.83
N ALA A 53 -3.92 7.56 10.38
CA ALA A 53 -4.29 8.91 10.79
C ALA A 53 -3.58 10.02 9.99
N ARG A 54 -2.53 9.68 9.22
CA ARG A 54 -1.77 10.68 8.46
C ARG A 54 -2.27 10.80 7.02
N PRO A 55 -2.66 11.99 6.56
CA PRO A 55 -3.16 12.17 5.19
C PRO A 55 -2.23 11.60 4.12
N TYR A 56 -0.92 11.83 4.24
CA TYR A 56 0.08 11.29 3.31
C TYR A 56 0.09 9.75 3.28
N THR A 57 0.14 9.10 4.44
CA THR A 57 0.15 7.64 4.53
C THR A 57 -1.17 7.04 4.07
N VAL A 58 -2.30 7.67 4.40
CA VAL A 58 -3.63 7.28 3.91
C VAL A 58 -3.67 7.34 2.38
N ALA A 59 -3.22 8.44 1.79
CA ALA A 59 -3.18 8.62 0.34
C ALA A 59 -2.32 7.56 -0.34
N LEU A 60 -1.08 7.37 0.13
CA LEU A 60 -0.16 6.40 -0.45
C LEU A 60 -0.67 4.95 -0.31
N ALA A 61 -1.18 4.57 0.86
CA ALA A 61 -1.76 3.25 1.09
C ALA A 61 -3.04 3.02 0.27
N SER A 62 -3.88 4.04 0.11
CA SER A 62 -5.10 3.94 -0.71
C SER A 62 -4.76 3.70 -2.18
N TYR A 63 -3.75 4.40 -2.70
CA TYR A 63 -3.29 4.22 -4.07
C TYR A 63 -2.68 2.83 -4.28
N ALA A 64 -1.79 2.40 -3.37
CA ALA A 64 -1.19 1.07 -3.45
C ALA A 64 -2.23 -0.06 -3.40
N LEU A 65 -3.25 0.08 -2.53
CA LEU A 65 -4.37 -0.88 -2.46
C LEU A 65 -5.26 -0.84 -3.70
N ALA A 66 -5.48 0.33 -4.31
CA ALA A 66 -6.25 0.46 -5.53
C ALA A 66 -5.53 -0.21 -6.70
N LEU A 67 -4.22 0.02 -6.82
CA LEU A 67 -3.36 -0.59 -7.84
C LEU A 67 -3.38 -2.12 -7.75
N ALA A 68 -3.29 -2.68 -6.53
CA ALA A 68 -3.38 -4.12 -6.28
C ALA A 68 -4.82 -4.68 -6.32
N GLY A 69 -5.83 -3.85 -6.61
CA GLY A 69 -7.24 -4.28 -6.65
C GLY A 69 -7.83 -4.70 -5.30
N LYS A 70 -7.25 -4.26 -4.18
CA LYS A 70 -7.65 -4.61 -2.80
C LYS A 70 -8.30 -3.45 -2.03
N LEU A 71 -8.44 -2.26 -2.62
CA LEU A 71 -9.11 -1.13 -1.98
C LEU A 71 -10.63 -1.35 -1.91
N LYS A 72 -11.17 -1.50 -0.70
CA LYS A 72 -12.61 -1.73 -0.49
C LYS A 72 -13.47 -0.47 -0.61
N SER A 73 -12.94 0.68 -0.19
CA SER A 73 -13.68 1.95 -0.22
C SER A 73 -12.73 3.16 -0.10
N GLU A 74 -13.00 4.19 -0.90
CA GLU A 74 -12.35 5.50 -0.81
C GLU A 74 -12.84 6.35 0.38
N LYS A 75 -13.89 5.93 1.09
CA LYS A 75 -14.46 6.70 2.21
C LYS A 75 -13.44 7.09 3.26
N HIS A 76 -12.45 6.23 3.54
CA HIS A 76 -11.40 6.54 4.50
C HIS A 76 -10.46 7.62 3.97
N LEU A 77 -10.01 7.51 2.72
CA LEU A 77 -9.21 8.54 2.05
C LEU A 77 -9.92 9.90 2.05
N MET A 78 -11.21 9.91 1.71
CA MET A 78 -12.00 11.14 1.63
C MET A 78 -12.10 11.90 2.96
N LYS A 79 -11.97 11.22 4.11
CA LYS A 79 -11.93 11.88 5.44
C LYS A 79 -10.71 12.78 5.61
N PHE A 80 -9.63 12.55 4.86
CA PHE A 80 -8.36 13.27 4.94
C PHE A 80 -8.12 14.21 3.74
N SER A 81 -9.12 14.40 2.87
CA SER A 81 -9.02 15.22 1.65
C SER A 81 -9.28 16.73 1.87
N LYS A 82 -9.06 17.25 3.08
CA LYS A 82 -9.48 18.60 3.48
C LYS A 82 -8.31 19.48 3.91
#